data_AF-A0A838MGV7-F1
#
_entry.id   AF-A0A838MGV7-F1
#
_cell.length_a   1.000
_cell.length_b   1.000
_cell.length_c   1.000
_cell.angle_alpha   90.00
_cell.angle_beta   90.00
_cell.angle_gamma   90.00
#
_symmetry.space_group_name_H-M   'P 1'
#
loop_
_entity.id
_entity.type
_entity.pdbx_description
1 polymer ?
#
loop_
_entity_poly.entity_id
_entity_poly.type
_entity_poly.pdbx_seq_one_letter_code
_entity_poly.pdbx_strand_id
1 'polypeptide(L)' 'MTFHIITIFPNIFDSYFNESILGRAQKNKLIKIKVHNLRGWTTDKH' A
#
# COMPACT_ATOMS: atom_id res chain seq x y z
N MET A 1 -5.90 9.06 -9.46
CA MET A 1 -6.75 8.58 -8.34
C MET A 1 -5.87 7.99 -7.24
N THR A 2 -6.16 8.23 -5.96
CA THR A 2 -5.30 7.77 -4.85
C THR A 2 -6.05 6.76 -3.99
N PHE A 3 -5.44 5.59 -3.79
CA PHE A 3 -5.95 4.54 -2.92
C PHE A 3 -5.18 4.52 -1.61
N HIS A 4 -5.91 4.48 -0.50
CA HIS A 4 -5.37 4.34 0.85
C HIS A 4 -5.74 2.97 1.40
N ILE A 5 -4.74 2.22 1.82
CA ILE A 5 -4.91 0.88 2.37
C ILE A 5 -4.40 0.91 3.80
N ILE A 6 -5.27 0.56 4.75
CA ILE A 6 -4.92 0.45 6.16
C ILE A 6 -4.84 -1.04 6.48
N THR A 7 -3.69 -1.49 6.97
CA THR A 7 -3.46 -2.91 7.26
C THR A 7 -2.43 -3.07 8.38
N ILE A 8 -2.46 -4.20 9.07
CA ILE A 8 -1.40 -4.61 9.99
C ILE A 8 -0.29 -5.40 9.27
N PHE A 9 -0.39 -5.63 7.96
CA PHE A 9 0.60 -6.37 7.18
C PHE A 9 0.99 -5.59 5.92
N PRO A 10 1.68 -4.44 6.03
CA PRO A 10 1.99 -3.60 4.86
C PRO A 10 2.87 -4.31 3.82
N ASN A 11 3.86 -5.09 4.27
CA ASN A 11 4.90 -5.66 3.41
C ASN A 11 4.40 -6.75 2.46
N ILE A 12 3.21 -7.32 2.68
CA ILE A 12 2.66 -8.35 1.78
C ILE A 12 2.28 -7.75 0.43
N PHE A 13 2.06 -6.44 0.36
CA PHE A 13 1.54 -5.77 -0.82
C PHE A 13 2.62 -5.34 -1.82
N ASP A 14 3.89 -5.35 -1.43
CA ASP A 14 5.00 -4.87 -2.27
C ASP A 14 5.13 -5.67 -3.58
N SER A 15 4.91 -6.98 -3.54
CA SER A 15 4.91 -7.83 -4.74
C SER A 15 3.66 -7.61 -5.61
N TYR A 16 2.49 -7.39 -5.02
CA TYR A 16 1.25 -7.23 -5.80
C TYR A 16 1.16 -5.88 -6.52
N PHE A 17 1.67 -4.80 -5.92
CA PHE A 17 1.56 -3.47 -6.52
C PHE A 17 2.57 -3.20 -7.64
N ASN A 18 3.68 -3.92 -7.65
CA ASN A 18 4.71 -3.76 -8.68
C ASN A 18 4.44 -4.59 -9.94
N GLU A 19 3.52 -5.55 -9.87
CA GLU A 19 3.25 -6.48 -10.96
C GLU A 19 2.03 -6.09 -11.82
N SER A 20 2.05 -6.58 -13.07
CA SER A 20 0.90 -6.57 -13.97
C SER A 20 0.23 -5.19 -14.18
N ILE A 21 -1.10 -5.11 -14.09
CA ILE A 21 -1.92 -3.92 -14.36
C ILE A 21 -1.65 -2.81 -13.36
N LEU A 22 -1.48 -3.15 -12.08
CA LEU A 22 -1.23 -2.17 -11.01
C LEU A 22 0.15 -1.52 -11.19
N GLY A 23 1.19 -2.32 -11.43
CA GLY A 23 2.53 -1.80 -11.70
C GLY A 23 2.56 -0.84 -12.91
N ARG A 24 1.89 -1.22 -14.01
CA ARG A 24 1.75 -0.35 -15.19
C ARG A 24 0.97 0.94 -14.91
N ALA A 25 -0.14 0.85 -14.17
CA ALA A 25 -0.96 2.01 -13.83
C ALA A 25 -0.21 3.00 -12.92
N GLN A 26 0.60 2.50 -11.98
CA GLN A 26 1.47 3.32 -11.15
C GLN A 26 2.61 3.95 -11.97
N LYS A 27 3.27 3.18 -12.84
CA LYS A 27 4.34 3.67 -13.73
C LYS A 27 3.84 4.78 -14.67
N ASN A 28 2.61 4.63 -15.19
CA ASN A 28 1.94 5.62 -16.02
C ASN A 28 1.28 6.75 -15.21
N LYS A 29 1.49 6.80 -13.88
CA LYS A 29 0.98 7.83 -12.96
C LYS A 29 -0.54 7.99 -12.95
N LEU A 30 -1.28 6.96 -13.34
CA LEU A 30 -2.76 6.95 -13.37
C LEU A 30 -3.33 6.79 -11.96
N ILE A 31 -2.65 5.99 -11.14
CA ILE A 31 -3.03 5.72 -9.75
C ILE A 31 -1.84 5.90 -8.80
N LYS A 32 -2.14 6.18 -7.54
CA LYS A 32 -1.18 6.18 -6.44
C LYS A 32 -1.70 5.31 -5.31
N ILE A 33 -0.90 4.37 -4.83
CA ILE A 33 -1.26 3.52 -3.71
C ILE A 33 -0.44 3.95 -2.49
N LYS A 34 -1.11 4.13 -1.35
CA LYS A 34 -0.49 4.42 -0.06
C LYS A 34 -0.93 3.37 0.95
N VAL A 35 0.01 2.57 1.41
CA VAL A 35 -0.21 1.59 2.48
C VAL A 35 0.19 2.20 3.80
N HIS A 36 -0.67 2.04 4.79
CA HIS A 36 -0.41 2.48 6.13
C HIS A 36 -0.46 1.30 7.09
N ASN A 37 0.56 1.19 7.94
CA ASN A 37 0.62 0.18 8.98
C ASN A 37 -0.21 0.64 10.18
N LEU A 38 -1.30 -0.06 10.48
CA LEU A 38 -2.19 0.30 11.59
C LEU A 38 -1.46 0.32 12.94
N ARG A 39 -0.45 -0.55 13.11
CA ARG A 39 0.38 -0.60 14.33
C ARG A 39 1.20 0.67 14.58
N GLY A 40 1.40 1.51 13.57
CA GLY A 40 2.09 2.80 13.73
C GLY A 40 1.27 3.87 14.45
N TRP A 41 -0.03 3.65 14.66
CA TRP A 41 -0.93 4.61 15.32
C TRP A 41 -1.37 4.20 16.73
N THR A 42 -0.73 3.18 17.30
CA THR A 42 -0.89 2.82 18.71
C THR A 42 0.38 3.18 19.48
N THR A 43 0.21 3.58 20.74
CA THR A 43 1.31 3.74 21.71
C THR A 43 1.64 2.43 22.42
N ASP A 44 0.70 1.48 22.40
CA ASP A 44 0.87 0.13 22.91
C ASP A 44 1.48 -0.80 21.83
N LYS A 45 2.39 -1.68 22.25
CA LYS A 45 3.15 -2.59 21.37
C LYS A 45 2.49 -3.95 21.19
N HIS A 46 1.42 -4.25 21.94
CA HIS A 46 0.79 -5.56 22.03
C HIS A 46 -0.63 -5.57 21.47
#